data_AF-A0A1B9IEY0-F1
#
_entry.id   AF-A0A1B9IEY0-F1
#
_cell.length_a   1.000
_cell.length_b   1.000
_cell.length_c   1.000
_cell.angle_alpha   90.00
_cell.angle_beta   90.00
_cell.angle_gamma   90.00
#
_symmetry.space_group_name_H-M   'P 1'
#
loop_
_entity.id
_entity.type
_entity.pdbx_description
1 polymer ?
#
loop_
_entity_poly.entity_id
_entity_poly.type
_entity_poly.pdbx_seq_one_letter_code
_entity_poly.pdbx_strand_id
1 'polypeptide(L)'
;MGGELAKEYVDIPVNTSSLGAGTRSDYMSWTQGGNPAAFAADRDPLTGVFPGDFDGYIHTNKDKMDIDDETGYFSLEHMLEFSKLAVAFAVEQAGWSDKHTRGDDNKKLAW
;
A
#
# COMPACT_ATOMS: atom_id res chain seq x y z
N MET A 1 8.86 7.56 -5.49
CA MET A 1 8.26 6.39 -6.17
C MET A 1 6.88 6.04 -5.62
N GLY A 2 6.73 5.31 -4.51
CA GLY A 2 5.38 4.90 -4.03
C GLY A 2 4.40 6.06 -3.80
N GLY A 3 4.82 7.12 -3.11
CA GLY A 3 3.99 8.32 -2.90
C GLY A 3 3.79 9.20 -4.14
N GLU A 4 4.55 9.01 -5.21
CA GLU A 4 4.32 9.70 -6.50
C GLU A 4 3.27 8.96 -7.31
N LEU A 5 3.33 7.62 -7.33
CA LEU A 5 2.31 6.78 -7.96
C LEU A 5 0.93 6.98 -7.33
N ALA A 6 0.87 7.11 -6.01
CA ALA A 6 -0.39 7.37 -5.32
C ALA A 6 -0.96 8.76 -5.64
N LYS A 7 -0.14 9.75 -6.00
CA LYS A 7 -0.63 11.06 -6.46
C LYS A 7 -1.14 11.04 -7.89
N GLU A 8 -0.61 10.14 -8.71
CA GLU A 8 -0.91 10.05 -10.14
C GLU A 8 -2.11 9.14 -10.43
N TYR A 9 -2.17 7.98 -9.76
CA TYR A 9 -3.05 6.87 -10.15
C TYR A 9 -4.21 6.62 -9.17
N VAL A 10 -4.27 7.38 -8.08
CA VAL A 10 -5.25 7.21 -7.01
C VAL A 10 -5.98 8.52 -6.72
N ASP A 11 -7.28 8.45 -6.48
CA ASP A 11 -8.17 9.61 -6.27
C ASP A 11 -8.51 9.87 -4.79
N ILE A 12 -7.61 9.51 -3.87
CA ILE A 12 -7.73 9.82 -2.43
C ILE A 12 -6.52 10.61 -1.92
N PRO A 13 -6.68 11.46 -0.89
CA PRO A 13 -5.57 12.18 -0.30
C PRO A 13 -4.47 11.23 0.22
N VAL A 14 -3.22 11.53 -0.12
CA VAL A 14 -2.05 10.73 0.28
C VAL A 14 -1.22 11.53 1.27
N ASN A 15 -0.89 10.92 2.40
CA ASN A 15 0.08 11.44 3.34
C ASN A 15 1.23 10.44 3.55
N THR A 16 2.37 10.92 4.02
CA THR A 16 3.53 10.08 4.33
C THR A 16 3.92 10.27 5.79
N SER A 17 3.93 9.20 6.56
CA SER A 17 4.44 9.18 7.92
C SER A 17 5.66 8.28 8.04
N SER A 18 6.56 8.60 8.98
CA SER A 18 7.66 7.72 9.33
C SER A 18 7.16 6.74 10.39
N LEU A 19 7.13 5.46 10.03
CA LEU A 19 6.69 4.39 10.91
C LEU A 19 7.78 4.06 11.95
N GLY A 20 7.45 4.20 13.24
CA GLY A 20 8.34 3.85 14.35
C GLY A 20 8.44 2.34 14.57
N ALA A 21 9.30 1.90 15.51
CA ALA A 21 9.58 0.48 15.77
C ALA A 21 8.36 -0.38 16.23
N GLY A 22 7.20 0.24 16.46
CA GLY A 22 5.96 -0.38 16.91
C GLY A 22 4.95 -0.74 15.81
N THR A 23 5.08 -0.19 14.61
CA THR A 23 4.16 -0.45 13.49
C THR A 23 4.79 -1.50 12.58
N ARG A 24 4.29 -2.74 12.67
CA ARG A 24 4.95 -3.93 12.15
C ARG A 24 4.07 -4.65 11.14
N SER A 25 4.58 -4.76 9.92
CA SER A 25 4.02 -5.59 8.84
C SER A 25 5.18 -6.16 8.00
N ASP A 26 4.86 -6.97 6.99
CA ASP A 26 5.83 -7.81 6.27
C ASP A 26 6.94 -7.03 5.55
N TYR A 27 6.70 -5.78 5.16
CA TYR A 27 7.72 -4.93 4.50
C TYR A 27 9.01 -4.80 5.34
N MET A 28 8.91 -4.87 6.67
CA MET A 28 10.05 -4.76 7.57
C MET A 28 11.06 -5.90 7.38
N SER A 29 10.60 -7.13 7.13
CA SER A 29 11.49 -8.26 6.89
C SER A 29 12.32 -8.06 5.63
N TRP A 30 11.73 -7.48 4.58
CA TRP A 30 12.44 -7.13 3.36
C TRP A 30 13.45 -6.00 3.58
N THR A 31 13.06 -4.94 4.29
CA THR A 31 13.96 -3.84 4.67
C THR A 31 15.12 -4.31 5.52
N GLN A 32 14.86 -5.17 6.52
CA GLN A 32 15.89 -5.77 7.37
C GLN A 32 16.88 -6.62 6.56
N GLY A 33 16.40 -7.29 5.51
CA GLY A 33 17.23 -8.02 4.54
C GLY A 33 17.99 -7.14 3.54
N GLY A 34 17.90 -5.81 3.64
CA GLY A 34 18.55 -4.86 2.72
C GLY A 34 17.83 -4.64 1.40
N ASN A 35 16.60 -5.14 1.25
CA ASN A 35 15.79 -4.96 0.04
C ASN A 35 14.94 -3.68 0.16
N PRO A 36 14.85 -2.87 -0.91
CA PRO A 36 13.90 -1.76 -0.95
C PRO A 36 12.47 -2.29 -0.78
N ALA A 37 11.74 -1.75 0.19
CA ALA A 37 10.34 -2.09 0.46
C ALA A 37 9.54 -0.83 0.77
N ALA A 38 8.24 -0.90 0.52
CA ALA A 38 7.30 0.18 0.80
C ALA A 38 6.03 -0.41 1.45
N PHE A 39 5.34 0.42 2.20
CA PHE A 39 4.07 0.07 2.85
C PHE A 39 3.11 1.24 2.69
N ALA A 40 1.91 0.93 2.19
CA ALA A 40 0.79 1.86 2.12
C ALA A 40 -0.31 1.32 3.04
N ALA A 41 -0.88 2.19 3.86
CA ALA A 41 -1.96 1.87 4.78
C ALA A 41 -3.10 2.87 4.61
N ASP A 42 -4.30 2.45 5.00
CA ASP A 42 -5.52 3.24 4.92
C ASP A 42 -5.46 4.51 5.79
N ARG A 43 -4.83 4.42 6.96
CA ARG A 43 -4.76 5.50 7.96
C ARG A 43 -3.41 5.55 8.68
N ASP A 44 -3.26 6.39 9.70
CA ASP A 44 -2.03 6.51 10.49
C ASP A 44 -2.14 5.74 11.81
N PRO A 45 -1.39 4.65 12.01
CA PRO A 45 -1.42 3.88 13.25
C PRO A 45 -0.64 4.54 14.40
N LEU A 46 0.05 5.67 14.16
CA LEU A 46 0.87 6.34 15.17
C LEU A 46 0.14 7.47 15.91
N THR A 47 -1.12 7.76 15.58
CA THR A 47 -1.89 8.80 16.25
C THR A 47 -2.34 8.34 17.64
N GLY A 48 -1.69 8.82 18.70
CA GLY A 48 -2.09 8.47 20.07
C GLY A 48 -1.71 7.04 20.47
N VAL A 49 -2.69 6.24 20.93
CA VAL A 49 -2.47 4.85 21.37
C VAL A 49 -2.99 3.90 20.29
N PHE A 50 -2.30 2.78 20.08
CA PHE A 50 -2.76 1.72 19.17
C PHE A 50 -4.26 1.41 19.40
N PRO A 51 -5.08 1.38 18.33
CA PRO A 51 -4.70 1.29 16.92
C PRO A 51 -4.41 2.62 16.21
N GLY A 52 -4.45 3.74 16.91
CA GLY A 52 -4.36 5.06 16.31
C GLY A 52 -5.59 5.38 15.48
N ASP A 53 -5.40 5.93 14.27
CA ASP A 53 -6.50 6.27 13.38
C ASP A 53 -7.03 5.04 12.62
N PHE A 54 -6.31 3.91 12.65
CA PHE A 54 -6.77 2.65 12.07
C PHE A 54 -8.15 2.25 12.61
N ASP A 55 -8.79 1.31 11.92
CA ASP A 55 -10.03 0.70 12.40
C ASP A 55 -9.92 0.26 13.86
N GLY A 56 -10.85 0.76 14.69
CA GLY A 56 -10.93 0.45 16.13
C GLY A 56 -11.23 -1.02 16.41
N TYR A 57 -11.70 -1.76 15.40
CA TYR A 57 -12.04 -3.18 15.51
C TYR A 57 -10.93 -4.13 15.10
N ILE A 58 -9.76 -3.66 14.64
CA ILE A 58 -8.65 -4.56 14.30
C ILE A 58 -8.30 -5.49 15.47
N HIS A 59 -8.01 -6.76 15.15
CA HIS A 59 -7.77 -7.84 16.12
C HIS A 59 -8.96 -8.22 17.01
N THR A 60 -10.18 -7.83 16.64
CA THR A 60 -11.40 -8.27 17.32
C THR A 60 -12.26 -9.13 16.40
N ASN A 61 -13.33 -9.72 16.93
CA ASN A 61 -14.32 -10.41 16.11
C ASN A 61 -15.25 -9.46 15.35
N LYS A 62 -15.14 -8.14 15.56
CA LYS A 62 -15.94 -7.12 14.89
C LYS A 62 -15.32 -6.62 13.59
N ASP A 63 -14.04 -6.89 13.32
CA ASP A 63 -13.40 -6.64 12.02
C ASP A 63 -14.14 -7.44 10.92
N LYS A 64 -15.06 -6.76 10.24
CA LYS A 64 -16.06 -7.33 9.33
C LYS A 64 -16.40 -6.35 8.23
N MET A 65 -16.89 -6.90 7.12
CA MET A 65 -17.32 -6.10 5.96
C MET A 65 -18.66 -5.39 6.13
N ASP A 66 -19.46 -5.78 7.12
CA ASP A 66 -20.81 -5.23 7.39
C ASP A 66 -20.82 -4.17 8.50
N ILE A 67 -19.65 -3.68 8.92
CA ILE A 67 -19.55 -2.53 9.83
C ILE A 67 -20.00 -1.27 9.09
N ASP A 68 -20.94 -0.57 9.71
CA ASP A 68 -21.35 0.80 9.38
C ASP A 68 -21.88 1.43 10.67
N ASP A 69 -20.97 1.98 11.47
CA ASP A 69 -21.28 2.57 12.77
C ASP A 69 -20.44 3.83 13.04
N GLU A 70 -20.50 4.34 14.28
CA GLU A 70 -19.79 5.54 14.71
C GLU A 70 -18.25 5.45 14.62
N THR A 71 -17.70 4.24 14.49
CA THR A 71 -16.25 4.02 14.33
C THR A 71 -15.82 4.05 12.86
N GLY A 72 -16.76 3.92 11.92
CA GLY A 72 -16.53 3.94 10.49
C GLY A 72 -17.34 2.88 9.73
N TYR A 73 -16.95 2.66 8.48
CA TYR A 73 -17.57 1.65 7.62
C TYR A 73 -16.54 1.03 6.67
N PHE A 74 -16.81 -0.17 6.21
CA PHE A 74 -16.02 -0.85 5.19
C PHE A 74 -16.32 -0.27 3.79
N SER A 75 -15.29 0.18 3.05
CA SER A 75 -15.46 0.81 1.73
C SER A 75 -14.76 0.04 0.61
N LEU A 76 -15.54 -0.42 -0.38
CA LEU A 76 -15.00 -1.03 -1.60
C LEU A 76 -14.29 0.00 -2.49
N GLU A 77 -14.77 1.24 -2.49
CA GLU A 77 -14.17 2.36 -3.22
C GLU A 77 -12.78 2.67 -2.70
N HIS A 78 -12.59 2.71 -1.37
CA HIS A 78 -11.27 2.93 -0.79
C HIS A 78 -10.31 1.78 -1.15
N MET A 79 -10.75 0.52 -1.10
CA MET A 79 -9.93 -0.62 -1.51
C MET A 79 -9.61 -0.65 -3.00
N LEU A 80 -10.50 -0.14 -3.85
CA LEU A 80 -10.25 -0.01 -5.29
C LEU A 80 -9.05 0.91 -5.55
N GLU A 81 -8.92 2.01 -4.81
CA GLU A 81 -7.78 2.90 -4.92
C GLU A 81 -6.46 2.21 -4.54
N PHE A 82 -6.45 1.39 -3.47
CA PHE A 82 -5.28 0.57 -3.14
C PHE A 82 -4.94 -0.45 -4.24
N SER A 83 -5.97 -1.03 -4.87
CA SER A 83 -5.80 -1.97 -5.97
C SER A 83 -5.18 -1.28 -7.20
N LYS A 84 -5.64 -0.07 -7.53
CA LYS A 84 -5.03 0.76 -8.60
C LYS A 84 -3.56 1.06 -8.28
N LEU A 85 -3.25 1.46 -7.04
CA LEU A 85 -1.87 1.73 -6.62
C LEU A 85 -0.97 0.51 -6.77
N ALA A 86 -1.44 -0.68 -6.36
CA ALA A 86 -0.69 -1.91 -6.49
C ALA A 86 -0.38 -2.26 -7.96
N VAL A 87 -1.37 -2.11 -8.85
CA VAL A 87 -1.20 -2.32 -10.30
C VAL A 87 -0.22 -1.30 -10.88
N ALA A 88 -0.38 -0.01 -10.56
CA ALA A 88 0.52 1.04 -11.01
C ALA A 88 1.96 0.77 -10.55
N PHE A 89 2.15 0.40 -9.28
CA PHE A 89 3.47 0.04 -8.75
C PHE A 89 4.11 -1.11 -9.52
N ALA A 90 3.36 -2.17 -9.83
CA ALA A 90 3.89 -3.29 -10.59
C ALA A 90 4.27 -2.92 -12.03
N VAL A 91 3.40 -2.17 -12.73
CA VAL A 91 3.62 -1.77 -14.14
C VAL A 91 4.80 -0.83 -14.28
N GLU A 92 4.89 0.18 -13.42
CA GLU A 92 5.94 1.20 -13.47
C GLU A 92 7.30 0.61 -13.09
N GLN A 93 7.34 -0.29 -12.09
CA GLN A 93 8.58 -0.97 -11.70
C GLN A 93 9.05 -1.99 -12.73
N ALA A 94 8.13 -2.58 -13.49
CA ALA A 94 8.49 -3.45 -14.62
C ALA A 94 9.11 -2.66 -15.79
N GLY A 95 9.07 -1.32 -15.76
CA GLY A 95 9.62 -0.46 -16.80
C GLY A 95 8.79 -0.49 -18.09
N TRP A 96 7.46 -0.49 -17.95
CA TRP A 96 6.53 -0.40 -19.07
C TRP A 96 6.91 0.73 -20.05
N SER A 97 6.70 0.49 -21.35
CA SER A 97 6.93 1.47 -22.40
C SER A 97 6.11 1.15 -23.65
N ASP A 98 5.56 2.18 -24.30
CA ASP A 98 4.89 2.05 -25.61
C ASP A 98 5.81 1.55 -26.73
N LYS A 99 7.13 1.56 -26.50
CA LYS A 99 8.15 1.10 -27.45
C LYS A 99 8.61 -0.33 -27.15
N HIS A 100 8.21 -0.88 -26.01
CA HIS A 100 8.62 -2.21 -25.57
C HIS A 100 7.90 -3.29 -26.37
N THR A 101 8.64 -4.24 -26.92
CA THR A 101 8.08 -5.37 -27.66
C THR A 101 8.30 -6.67 -26.88
N ARG A 102 7.49 -7.69 -27.16
CA ARG A 102 7.68 -9.04 -26.58
C ARG A 102 9.07 -9.65 -26.88
N GLY A 103 9.75 -9.17 -27.93
CA GLY A 103 11.12 -9.57 -28.25
C GLY A 103 12.17 -9.00 -27.29
N ASP A 104 11.83 -7.96 -26.53
CA ASP A 104 12.73 -7.30 -25.57
C ASP A 104 12.70 -7.97 -24.19
N ASP A 105 11.62 -8.68 -23.85
CA ASP A 105 11.49 -9.47 -22.61
C ASP A 105 12.62 -10.49 -22.43
N ASN A 106 13.04 -11.11 -23.54
CA ASN A 106 14.04 -12.18 -23.55
C ASN A 106 15.50 -11.68 -23.55
N LYS A 107 15.73 -10.36 -23.72
CA LYS A 107 17.10 -9.81 -23.82
C LYS A 107 17.73 -9.50 -22.47
N LYS A 108 16.95 -9.45 -21.39
CA LYS A 108 17.44 -9.15 -20.03
C LYS A 108 17.85 -10.39 -19.22
N LEU A 109 17.74 -11.59 -19.78
CA LEU A 109 18.17 -12.83 -19.12
C LEU A 109 19.64 -13.14 -19.46
N ALA A 110 20.55 -12.29 -18.97
CA ALA A 110 21.96 -12.60 -18.85
C ALA A 110 22.38 -12.16 -17.45
N TRP A 111 22.16 -13.04 -16.48
CA TRP A 111 22.78 -12.98 -15.16
C TRP A 111 24.07 -13.80 -15.21
#